data_AF-A0A315R0D0-F1
#
_entry.id   AF-A0A315R0D0-F1
#
_cell.length_a   1.000
_cell.length_b   1.000
_cell.length_c   1.000
_cell.angle_alpha   90.00
_cell.angle_beta   90.00
_cell.angle_gamma   90.00
#
_symmetry.space_group_name_H-M   'P 1'
#
loop_
_entity.id
_entity.type
_entity.pdbx_description
1 polymer ?
#
loop_
_entity_poly.entity_id
_entity_poly.type
_entity_poly.pdbx_seq_one_letter_code
_entity_poly.pdbx_strand_id
1 'polypeptide(L)'
;MKITKFLNEIWKASRPLSLTLAFYSTTLGMAVAHLEGKLFSGNLAFDLKLIFLATLAGLFVQTGTNFINDYFECEYKNLHFSDSKKYKFLGKKRNPFDILIFLLGILSFLITALLGLYIILITTKKLLLIGLIGIIGGYAYTGEPIVYKKRGLGTPPADQPFNPCFNAEQ
;
A
#
# COMPACT_ATOMS: atom_id res chain seq x y z
N MET A 1 -8.04 -5.31 27.58
CA MET A 1 -8.87 -4.23 27.00
C MET A 1 -8.11 -3.19 26.16
N LYS A 2 -6.76 -3.10 26.21
CA LYS A 2 -5.97 -2.18 25.34
C LYS A 2 -5.67 -2.77 23.94
N ILE A 3 -5.36 -4.07 23.84
CA ILE A 3 -4.99 -4.74 22.57
C ILE A 3 -6.14 -4.75 21.55
N THR A 4 -7.37 -5.04 21.98
CA THR A 4 -8.53 -5.04 21.08
C THR A 4 -8.82 -3.67 20.49
N LYS A 5 -8.67 -2.61 21.29
CA LYS A 5 -8.76 -1.23 20.80
C LYS A 5 -7.66 -0.94 19.77
N PHE A 6 -6.43 -1.33 20.07
CA PHE A 6 -5.31 -1.14 19.16
C PHE A 6 -5.48 -1.85 17.81
N LEU A 7 -5.93 -3.10 17.83
CA LEU A 7 -6.24 -3.87 16.63
C LEU A 7 -7.37 -3.24 15.82
N ASN A 8 -8.40 -2.70 16.48
CA ASN A 8 -9.48 -1.98 15.81
C ASN A 8 -8.99 -0.71 15.11
N GLU A 9 -8.06 0.03 15.72
CA GLU A 9 -7.50 1.22 15.08
C GLU A 9 -6.61 0.86 13.88
N ILE A 10 -5.81 -0.20 13.98
CA ILE A 10 -5.06 -0.75 12.83
C ILE A 10 -6.00 -1.21 11.71
N TRP A 11 -7.09 -1.88 12.06
CA TRP A 11 -8.11 -2.34 11.11
C TRP A 11 -8.80 -1.17 10.40
N LYS A 12 -9.08 -0.08 11.10
CA LYS A 12 -9.62 1.14 10.45
C LYS A 12 -8.57 1.80 9.56
N ALA A 13 -7.33 1.90 10.02
CA ALA A 13 -6.22 2.46 9.26
C ALA A 13 -5.89 1.66 7.99
N SER A 14 -6.14 0.35 7.98
CA SER A 14 -5.97 -0.50 6.78
C SER A 14 -7.06 -0.29 5.72
N ARG A 15 -8.10 0.50 6.00
CA ARG A 15 -9.21 0.85 5.10
C ARG A 15 -9.79 -0.39 4.40
N PRO A 16 -10.55 -1.24 5.11
CA PRO A 16 -10.93 -2.58 4.65
C PRO A 16 -11.70 -2.59 3.32
N LEU A 17 -12.45 -1.53 3.03
CA LEU A 17 -13.17 -1.39 1.76
C LEU A 17 -12.19 -1.26 0.58
N SER A 18 -11.07 -0.55 0.74
CA SER A 18 -10.05 -0.45 -0.30
C SER A 18 -9.32 -1.76 -0.57
N LEU A 19 -9.28 -2.69 0.40
CA LEU A 19 -8.66 -4.02 0.23
C LEU A 19 -9.40 -4.87 -0.81
N THR A 20 -10.68 -4.56 -1.08
CA THR A 20 -11.44 -5.21 -2.17
C THR A 20 -10.82 -4.96 -3.54
N LEU A 21 -10.06 -3.87 -3.71
CA LEU A 21 -9.37 -3.54 -4.95
C LEU A 21 -8.25 -4.55 -5.27
N ALA A 22 -7.63 -5.14 -4.25
CA ALA A 22 -6.64 -6.21 -4.44
C ALA A 22 -7.26 -7.46 -5.07
N PHE A 23 -8.49 -7.81 -4.65
CA PHE A 23 -9.24 -8.91 -5.25
C PHE A 23 -9.65 -8.57 -6.69
N TYR A 24 -10.14 -7.35 -6.94
CA TYR A 24 -10.46 -6.91 -8.30
C TYR A 24 -9.26 -7.03 -9.25
N SER A 25 -8.10 -6.52 -8.83
CA SER A 25 -6.86 -6.59 -9.61
C SER A 25 -6.42 -8.03 -9.87
N THR A 26 -6.52 -8.91 -8.88
CA THR A 26 -6.11 -10.32 -9.03
C THR A 26 -7.07 -11.08 -9.92
N THR A 27 -8.38 -10.87 -9.77
CA THR A 27 -9.41 -11.47 -10.64
C THR A 27 -9.24 -11.05 -12.09
N LEU A 28 -8.88 -9.80 -12.36
CA LEU A 28 -8.60 -9.34 -13.73
C LEU A 28 -7.39 -10.07 -14.32
N GLY A 29 -6.30 -10.22 -13.56
CA GLY A 29 -5.13 -10.99 -13.99
C GLY A 29 -5.47 -12.47 -14.24
N MET A 30 -6.30 -13.06 -13.38
CA MET A 30 -6.80 -14.42 -13.53
C MET A 30 -7.62 -14.58 -14.83
N ALA A 31 -8.52 -13.64 -15.12
CA ALA A 31 -9.33 -13.66 -16.34
C ALA A 31 -8.46 -13.61 -17.60
N VAL A 32 -7.47 -12.72 -17.65
CA VAL A 32 -6.53 -12.62 -18.78
C VAL A 32 -5.73 -13.91 -18.95
N ALA A 33 -5.18 -14.46 -17.86
CA ALA A 33 -4.42 -15.71 -17.91
C ALA A 33 -5.26 -16.91 -18.39
N HIS A 34 -6.55 -16.94 -18.03
CA HIS A 34 -7.49 -17.95 -18.49
C HIS A 34 -7.80 -17.81 -19.99
N LEU A 35 -8.00 -16.59 -20.49
CA LEU A 35 -8.21 -16.33 -21.92
C LEU A 35 -7.00 -16.72 -22.78
N GLU A 36 -5.78 -16.61 -22.24
CA GLU A 36 -4.56 -17.08 -22.92
C GLU A 36 -4.37 -18.61 -22.86
N GLY A 37 -5.29 -19.35 -22.24
CA GLY A 37 -5.18 -20.81 -22.05
C GLY A 37 -4.04 -21.22 -21.11
N LYS A 38 -3.49 -20.30 -20.33
CA LYS A 38 -2.37 -20.55 -19.41
C LYS A 38 -2.80 -20.92 -18.00
N LEU A 39 -4.06 -20.66 -17.66
CA LEU A 39 -4.64 -20.93 -16.36
C LEU A 39 -5.54 -22.18 -16.42
N PHE A 40 -5.45 -23.07 -15.42
CA PHE A 40 -6.26 -24.28 -15.26
C PHE A 40 -6.09 -25.34 -16.36
N SER A 41 -5.10 -25.19 -17.24
CA SER A 41 -4.83 -26.13 -18.33
C SER A 41 -3.74 -27.17 -17.99
N GLY A 42 -3.11 -27.04 -16.82
CA GLY A 42 -2.03 -27.93 -16.38
C GLY A 42 -2.15 -28.27 -14.90
N ASN A 43 -1.22 -27.76 -14.09
CA ASN A 43 -1.16 -28.07 -12.67
C ASN A 43 -2.04 -27.10 -11.85
N LEU A 44 -3.26 -27.55 -11.53
CA LEU A 44 -4.22 -26.77 -10.75
C LEU A 44 -3.66 -26.29 -9.40
N ALA A 45 -2.88 -27.11 -8.70
CA ALA A 45 -2.31 -26.73 -7.40
C ALA A 45 -1.28 -25.59 -7.53
N PHE A 46 -0.50 -25.60 -8.62
CA PHE A 46 0.44 -24.51 -8.92
C PHE A 46 -0.30 -23.20 -9.25
N ASP A 47 -1.35 -23.28 -10.05
CA ASP A 47 -2.16 -22.11 -10.44
C ASP A 47 -2.85 -21.48 -9.22
N LEU A 48 -3.47 -22.29 -8.36
CA LEU A 48 -4.09 -21.82 -7.11
C LEU A 48 -3.06 -21.19 -6.16
N LYS A 49 -1.86 -21.77 -6.07
CA LYS A 49 -0.76 -21.20 -5.28
C LYS A 49 -0.36 -19.82 -5.82
N LEU A 50 -0.24 -19.66 -7.13
CA LEU A 50 0.08 -18.37 -7.75
C LEU A 50 -1.01 -17.31 -7.50
N ILE A 51 -2.29 -17.67 -7.68
CA ILE A 51 -3.43 -16.78 -7.41
C ILE A 51 -3.42 -16.33 -5.95
N PHE A 52 -3.21 -17.26 -5.02
CA PHE A 52 -3.14 -16.96 -3.59
C PHE A 52 -1.99 -15.99 -3.27
N LEU A 53 -0.79 -16.27 -3.78
CA LEU A 53 0.38 -15.41 -3.57
C LEU A 53 0.20 -14.01 -4.19
N ALA A 54 -0.37 -13.92 -5.39
CA ALA A 54 -0.64 -12.65 -6.06
C ALA A 54 -1.67 -11.82 -5.29
N THR A 55 -2.77 -12.46 -4.85
CA THR A 55 -3.80 -11.80 -4.03
C THR A 55 -3.21 -11.31 -2.71
N LEU A 56 -2.39 -12.15 -2.06
CA LEU A 56 -1.73 -11.80 -0.80
C LEU A 56 -0.79 -10.61 -0.97
N ALA A 57 0.02 -10.59 -2.03
CA ALA A 57 0.89 -9.45 -2.37
C ALA A 57 0.06 -8.17 -2.62
N GLY A 58 -1.08 -8.30 -3.30
CA GLY A 58 -2.05 -7.22 -3.53
C GLY A 58 -2.65 -6.67 -2.24
N LEU A 59 -2.99 -7.53 -1.29
CA LEU A 59 -3.52 -7.11 0.01
C LEU A 59 -2.46 -6.35 0.83
N PHE A 60 -1.21 -6.83 0.84
CA PHE A 60 -0.11 -6.15 1.54
C PHE A 60 0.22 -4.80 0.91
N VAL A 61 0.24 -4.68 -0.43
CA VAL A 61 0.55 -3.39 -1.07
C VAL A 61 -0.56 -2.36 -0.84
N GLN A 62 -1.82 -2.79 -0.85
CA GLN A 62 -2.96 -1.92 -0.55
C GLN A 62 -2.94 -1.48 0.92
N THR A 63 -2.71 -2.41 1.84
CA THR A 63 -2.58 -2.12 3.27
C THR A 63 -1.41 -1.16 3.55
N GLY A 64 -0.24 -1.42 2.95
CA GLY A 64 0.94 -0.56 3.09
C GLY A 64 0.70 0.86 2.57
N THR A 65 0.03 0.98 1.41
CA THR A 65 -0.36 2.27 0.84
C THR A 65 -1.30 3.02 1.77
N ASN A 66 -2.30 2.35 2.34
CA ASN A 66 -3.24 2.96 3.28
C ASN A 66 -2.53 3.46 4.54
N PHE A 67 -1.63 2.67 5.14
CA PHE A 67 -0.87 3.09 6.32
C PHE A 67 0.07 4.27 6.04
N ILE A 68 0.75 4.29 4.90
CA ILE A 68 1.62 5.41 4.54
C ILE A 68 0.80 6.67 4.25
N ASN A 69 -0.31 6.55 3.54
CA ASN A 69 -1.21 7.69 3.32
C ASN A 69 -1.76 8.23 4.64
N ASP A 70 -2.14 7.35 5.56
CA ASP A 70 -2.62 7.75 6.87
C ASP A 70 -1.56 8.50 7.69
N TYR A 71 -0.32 8.02 7.65
CA TYR A 71 0.81 8.67 8.31
C TYR A 71 1.12 10.09 7.80
N PHE A 72 1.00 10.31 6.48
CA PHE A 72 1.34 11.59 5.86
C PHE A 72 0.18 12.58 5.82
N GLU A 73 -1.03 12.11 5.52
CA GLU A 73 -2.20 12.97 5.24
C GLU A 73 -3.10 13.12 6.48
N CYS A 74 -2.86 12.34 7.55
CA CYS A 74 -3.62 12.40 8.80
C CYS A 74 -5.14 12.31 8.61
N GLU A 75 -5.59 11.67 7.54
CA GLU A 75 -7.01 11.55 7.20
C GLU A 75 -7.77 10.81 8.31
N TYR A 76 -7.11 9.83 8.96
CA TYR A 76 -7.58 9.23 10.20
C TYR A 76 -7.08 10.02 11.42
N LYS A 77 -8.00 10.72 12.09
CA LYS A 77 -7.72 11.31 13.41
C LYS A 77 -7.79 10.22 14.48
N ASN A 78 -6.62 9.75 14.92
CA ASN A 78 -6.46 8.87 16.08
C ASN A 78 -6.83 9.61 17.40
N LEU A 79 -8.12 9.88 17.62
CA LEU A 79 -8.63 10.62 18.80
C LEU A 79 -8.19 9.99 20.13
N HIS A 80 -7.97 8.68 20.16
CA HIS A 80 -7.62 7.95 21.39
C HIS A 80 -6.15 8.06 21.80
N PHE A 81 -5.26 8.50 20.90
CA PHE A 81 -3.83 8.62 21.19
C PHE A 81 -3.34 10.07 21.06
N SER A 82 -4.26 11.06 20.99
CA SER A 82 -3.93 12.49 20.94
C SER A 82 -3.00 12.94 22.07
N ASP A 83 -3.20 12.40 23.28
CA ASP A 83 -2.57 12.90 24.51
C ASP A 83 -1.24 12.20 24.85
N SER A 84 -0.71 11.33 23.98
CA SER A 84 0.57 10.66 24.25
C SER A 84 1.79 11.51 23.92
N LYS A 85 2.89 11.24 24.66
CA LYS A 85 4.18 11.91 24.49
C LYS A 85 4.65 11.79 23.04
N LYS A 86 4.92 12.94 22.41
CA LYS A 86 5.43 13.03 21.04
C LYS A 86 6.95 12.82 21.00
N TYR A 87 7.44 12.12 19.99
CA TYR A 87 8.85 11.83 19.73
C TYR A 87 9.29 12.45 18.40
N LYS A 88 10.57 12.88 18.30
CA LYS A 88 11.11 13.39 17.04
C LYS A 88 11.41 12.21 16.11
N PHE A 89 10.69 12.12 15.00
CA PHE A 89 10.84 11.08 13.97
C PHE A 89 10.73 11.71 12.59
N LEU A 90 11.67 11.36 11.68
CA LEU A 90 11.78 11.97 10.34
C LEU A 90 11.71 13.51 10.33
N GLY A 91 12.35 14.15 11.32
CA GLY A 91 12.40 15.60 11.43
C GLY A 91 11.21 16.28 12.12
N LYS A 92 10.14 15.55 12.51
CA LYS A 92 8.94 16.13 13.16
C LYS A 92 8.57 15.43 14.46
N LYS A 93 7.85 16.12 15.36
CA LYS A 93 7.31 15.51 16.58
C LYS A 93 6.05 14.73 16.24
N ARG A 94 6.04 13.42 16.48
CA ARG A 94 4.95 12.50 16.14
C ARG A 94 4.60 11.58 17.29
N ASN A 95 3.40 11.04 17.24
CA ASN A 95 2.93 10.10 18.23
C ASN A 95 3.54 8.70 18.00
N PRO A 96 3.72 7.85 19.04
CA PRO A 96 4.25 6.50 18.85
C PRO A 96 3.37 5.64 17.92
N PHE A 97 2.05 5.88 17.94
CA PHE A 97 1.12 5.19 17.07
C PHE A 97 1.36 5.52 15.59
N ASP A 98 1.54 6.79 15.25
CA ASP A 98 1.82 7.20 13.86
C ASP A 98 3.13 6.58 13.35
N ILE A 99 4.17 6.58 14.19
CA ILE A 99 5.46 5.95 13.87
C ILE A 99 5.26 4.45 13.63
N LEU A 100 4.45 3.78 14.45
CA LEU A 100 4.16 2.37 14.24
C LEU A 100 3.39 2.13 12.93
N ILE A 101 2.36 2.92 12.63
CA ILE A 101 1.60 2.78 11.38
C ILE A 101 2.53 2.96 10.17
N PHE A 102 3.44 3.94 10.23
CA PHE A 102 4.47 4.10 9.21
C PHE A 102 5.35 2.85 9.06
N LEU A 103 5.87 2.31 10.17
CA LEU A 103 6.70 1.11 10.16
C LEU A 103 5.93 -0.12 9.64
N LEU A 104 4.66 -0.28 10.00
CA LEU A 104 3.78 -1.33 9.47
C LEU A 104 3.55 -1.15 7.97
N GLY A 105 3.44 0.09 7.49
CA GLY A 105 3.35 0.41 6.07
C GLY A 105 4.61 -0.04 5.30
N ILE A 106 5.78 0.34 5.80
CA ILE A 106 7.07 -0.09 5.23
C ILE A 106 7.24 -1.61 5.28
N LEU A 107 6.89 -2.24 6.40
CA LEU A 107 6.94 -3.70 6.53
C LEU A 107 6.03 -4.39 5.51
N SER A 108 4.83 -3.86 5.29
CA SER A 108 3.89 -4.39 4.29
C SER A 108 4.47 -4.31 2.88
N PHE A 109 5.12 -3.19 2.52
CA PHE A 109 5.80 -3.07 1.23
C PHE A 109 6.99 -4.03 1.09
N LEU A 110 7.75 -4.25 2.17
CA LEU A 110 8.84 -5.22 2.17
C LEU A 110 8.31 -6.65 1.94
N ILE A 111 7.21 -7.02 2.59
CA ILE A 111 6.56 -8.32 2.38
C ILE A 111 6.06 -8.45 0.94
N THR A 112 5.40 -7.42 0.40
CA THR A 112 5.00 -7.40 -1.01
C THR A 112 6.18 -7.59 -1.95
N ALA A 113 7.31 -6.92 -1.70
CA ALA A 113 8.50 -7.04 -2.54
C ALA A 113 9.07 -8.47 -2.52
N LEU A 114 9.13 -9.11 -1.34
CA LEU A 114 9.57 -10.49 -1.20
C LEU A 114 8.62 -11.48 -1.89
N LEU A 115 7.31 -11.30 -1.74
CA LEU A 115 6.31 -12.11 -2.43
C LEU A 115 6.40 -11.95 -3.94
N GLY A 116 6.51 -10.72 -4.44
CA GLY A 116 6.68 -10.42 -5.86
C GLY A 116 7.94 -11.05 -6.44
N LEU A 117 9.08 -10.94 -5.73
CA LEU A 117 10.32 -11.57 -6.13
C LEU A 117 10.19 -13.09 -6.20
N TYR A 118 9.56 -13.71 -5.19
CA TYR A 118 9.30 -15.15 -5.18
C TYR A 118 8.45 -15.59 -6.37
N ILE A 119 7.37 -14.86 -6.71
CA ILE A 119 6.53 -15.14 -7.89
C ILE A 119 7.34 -15.07 -9.18
N ILE A 120 8.21 -14.06 -9.33
CA ILE A 120 9.08 -13.91 -10.51
C ILE A 120 10.01 -15.11 -10.66
N LEU A 121 10.60 -15.60 -9.57
CA LEU A 121 11.54 -16.73 -9.58
C LEU A 121 10.92 -18.04 -10.03
N ILE A 122 9.64 -18.28 -9.70
CA ILE A 122 8.92 -19.52 -10.06
C ILE A 122 8.13 -19.42 -11.37
N THR A 123 8.06 -18.23 -11.97
CA THR A 123 7.26 -17.96 -13.19
C THR A 123 8.19 -17.67 -14.39
N THR A 124 7.89 -16.65 -15.19
CA THR A 124 8.67 -16.26 -16.37
C THR A 124 9.49 -15.01 -16.10
N LYS A 125 10.67 -14.94 -16.72
CA LYS A 125 11.53 -13.75 -16.69
C LYS A 125 10.84 -12.49 -17.25
N LYS A 126 9.80 -12.62 -18.09
CA LYS A 126 9.01 -11.47 -18.57
C LYS A 126 8.36 -10.68 -17.43
N LEU A 127 8.03 -11.35 -16.33
CA LEU A 127 7.42 -10.72 -15.15
C LEU A 127 8.40 -9.78 -14.42
N LEU A 128 9.71 -10.05 -14.52
CA LEU A 128 10.75 -9.16 -14.00
C LEU A 128 10.72 -7.79 -14.69
N LEU A 129 10.53 -7.76 -16.02
CA LEU A 129 10.47 -6.52 -16.78
C LEU A 129 9.25 -5.68 -16.37
N ILE A 130 8.09 -6.32 -16.22
CA ILE A 130 6.87 -5.67 -15.73
C ILE A 130 7.08 -5.12 -14.32
N GLY A 131 7.72 -5.90 -13.43
CA GLY A 131 8.07 -5.46 -12.08
C GLY A 131 9.00 -4.23 -12.07
N LEU A 132 10.03 -4.23 -12.92
CA LEU A 132 10.94 -3.09 -13.06
C LEU A 132 10.22 -1.84 -13.58
N ILE A 133 9.37 -1.99 -14.60
CA ILE A 133 8.51 -0.90 -15.09
C ILE A 133 7.60 -0.39 -13.98
N GLY A 134 7.04 -1.29 -13.16
CA GLY A 134 6.22 -0.94 -12.00
C GLY A 134 6.98 -0.13 -10.95
N ILE A 135 8.23 -0.51 -10.63
CA ILE A 135 9.10 0.25 -9.71
C ILE A 135 9.41 1.64 -10.28
N ILE A 136 9.76 1.72 -11.57
CA ILE A 136 10.03 2.99 -12.25
C ILE A 136 8.77 3.86 -12.26
N GLY A 137 7.61 3.29 -12.56
CA GLY A 137 6.32 3.98 -12.56
C GLY A 137 5.92 4.47 -11.17
N GLY A 138 6.11 3.65 -10.13
CA GLY A 138 5.86 4.03 -8.74
C GLY A 138 6.81 5.12 -8.23
N TYR A 139 8.10 5.04 -8.60
CA TYR A 139 9.05 6.12 -8.36
C TYR A 139 8.64 7.38 -9.11
N ALA A 140 8.31 7.31 -10.39
CA ALA A 140 7.83 8.47 -11.14
C ALA A 140 6.54 9.06 -10.54
N TYR A 141 5.65 8.25 -9.97
CA TYR A 141 4.42 8.75 -9.34
C TYR A 141 4.69 9.69 -8.14
N THR A 142 5.79 9.47 -7.41
CA THR A 142 6.09 10.15 -6.13
C THR A 142 7.39 10.95 -6.10
N GLY A 143 8.39 10.56 -6.88
CA GLY A 143 9.74 11.10 -6.95
C GLY A 143 9.93 12.08 -8.12
N GLU A 144 10.72 13.11 -7.89
CA GLU A 144 11.10 14.09 -8.91
C GLU A 144 11.96 13.40 -10.00
N PRO A 145 11.80 13.74 -11.29
CA PRO A 145 11.26 14.99 -11.85
C PRO A 145 9.82 14.95 -12.40
N ILE A 146 9.17 13.78 -12.48
CA ILE A 146 7.84 13.61 -13.12
C ILE A 146 6.77 13.35 -12.06
N VAL A 147 6.66 14.21 -11.04
CA VAL A 147 5.75 13.98 -9.90
C VAL A 147 4.28 14.04 -10.34
N TYR A 148 3.71 12.91 -10.74
CA TYR A 148 2.31 12.83 -11.20
C TYR A 148 1.33 13.28 -10.10
N LYS A 149 1.61 12.98 -8.83
CA LYS A 149 0.82 13.44 -7.67
C LYS A 149 0.73 14.97 -7.55
N LYS A 150 1.77 15.71 -7.96
CA LYS A 150 1.80 17.19 -7.93
C LYS A 150 1.13 17.82 -9.17
N ARG A 151 0.85 17.05 -10.22
CA ARG A 151 0.31 17.56 -11.49
C ARG A 151 -1.21 17.49 -11.63
N GLY A 152 -1.94 17.07 -10.58
CA GLY A 152 -3.38 17.36 -10.45
C GLY A 152 -4.28 16.91 -11.59
N LEU A 153 -3.98 15.81 -12.29
CA LEU A 153 -4.81 15.34 -13.42
C LEU A 153 -6.12 14.63 -12.99
N GLY A 154 -6.57 14.84 -11.75
CA GLY A 154 -7.82 14.27 -11.21
C GLY A 154 -8.71 15.24 -10.43
N THR A 155 -8.25 16.47 -10.13
CA THR A 155 -9.02 17.49 -9.39
C THR A 155 -8.48 18.89 -9.70
N PRO A 156 -9.32 19.95 -9.72
CA PRO A 156 -8.88 21.31 -10.08
C PRO A 156 -7.77 21.80 -9.16
N PRO A 157 -6.88 22.71 -9.63
CA PRO A 157 -5.84 23.31 -8.82
C PRO A 157 -6.49 24.17 -7.73
N ALA A 158 -6.77 23.58 -6.58
CA ALA A 158 -7.03 24.34 -5.38
C ALA A 158 -5.67 24.72 -4.80
N ASP A 159 -5.34 26.00 -4.90
CA ASP A 159 -4.32 26.69 -4.11
C ASP A 159 -4.69 26.68 -2.62
N GLN A 160 -4.92 25.50 -2.05
CA GLN A 160 -5.01 25.29 -0.62
C GLN A 160 -3.70 24.64 -0.18
N PRO A 161 -3.05 25.12 0.89
CA PRO A 161 -1.94 24.40 1.49
C PRO A 161 -2.49 23.03 1.90
N PHE A 162 -2.16 22.00 1.12
CA PHE A 162 -2.57 20.61 1.36
C PHE A 162 -1.79 20.10 2.56
N ASN A 163 -2.14 20.63 3.75
CA ASN A 163 -1.61 20.17 5.01
C ASN A 163 -2.35 20.68 6.25
N PRO A 164 -3.57 20.20 6.53
CA PRO A 164 -4.24 20.50 7.79
C PRO A 164 -3.47 19.95 9.01
N CYS A 165 -2.49 19.07 8.79
CA CYS A 165 -1.68 18.46 9.86
C CYS A 165 -0.40 19.25 10.19
N PHE A 166 0.00 20.23 9.38
CA PHE A 166 1.26 20.96 9.58
C PHE A 166 1.09 22.30 10.30
N ASN A 167 -0.15 22.77 10.48
CA ASN A 167 -0.45 24.05 11.15
C ASN A 167 -0.79 23.93 12.64
N ALA A 168 -0.62 22.74 13.25
CA ALA A 168 -0.82 22.56 14.70
C ALA A 168 0.48 22.69 15.52
N GLU A 169 1.57 23.17 14.90
CA GLU A 169 2.84 23.50 15.57
C GLU A 169 3.31 24.94 15.22
N GLN A 170 2.39 25.90 15.30
CA GLN A 170 2.71 27.28 15.70
C GLN A 170 2.02 27.57 17.03
#